data_AF-A0A815G8C0-F1
#
_entry.id   AF-A0A815G8C0-F1
#
_cell.length_a   1.000
_cell.length_b   1.000
_cell.length_c   1.000
_cell.angle_alpha   90.00
_cell.angle_beta   90.00
_cell.angle_gamma   90.00
#
_symmetry.space_group_name_H-M   'P 1'
#
loop_
_entity.id
_entity.type
_entity.pdbx_description
1 polymer ?
#
loop_
_entity_poly.entity_id
_entity_poly.type
_entity_poly.pdbx_seq_one_letter_code
_entity_poly.pdbx_strand_id
1 'polypeptide(L)'
;MSADTNTFVQKTLNIFSRRKRLTASSALHSQLRRCLTVVDLTILGIGSTLGAGIYILAGTVAKDLAGPGVLLSFLIAGIASLFSGLCYAELGSKYPRAGSAYVYSYVILGEMAAFITGWNLILEYIVGAASAARAWTSSIDSVVNFRMSTFFQQNFPFPFGNPSGMFAPYMDIGAFGLTIIITTILAIGVKESSRTNNICTTVNLASVAIIVICGLSKANTDNWHLSIDPSKSNQTVATAGKGGFLPYSISGVLSGAATCFYAFVGFDLIATTGEETENPRQAIPISICLVLFVCCLVYCAVSAVLTLIVPYYSIRVDASLPDAFDRIGLSHVKIAIIVGAVTGLTSSIIGSLFPLPRVLYSMASDGLLFSLFSKISIKSHTPIYSTLIGGFLSALMALVFDLLTLVEMLSIGTLIAYTQVALAVLISRYEIKDDCTDDLSQNLFSILIILILLCLISINSFEQHDYINPIVMIVFVALFYLLIYIVYKKLSKRKQNISDDIGNVFLAPCVPWLPILSIFCNIYLMLKLSFITWIRFLIWMIVGFSIYFLYGMKQAETILFPVLL
;
A
#
# COMPACT_ATOMS: atom_id res chain seq x y z
N MET A 1 7.49 -11.10 45.59
CA MET A 1 6.36 -10.95 44.65
C MET A 1 6.34 -9.61 43.90
N SER A 2 7.01 -8.53 44.35
CA SER A 2 7.19 -7.29 43.55
C SER A 2 8.55 -7.20 42.82
N ALA A 3 9.59 -7.90 43.32
CA ALA A 3 10.91 -7.94 42.69
C ALA A 3 10.94 -8.78 41.40
N ASP A 4 10.23 -9.92 41.38
CA ASP A 4 10.16 -10.82 40.21
C ASP A 4 9.31 -10.27 39.07
N THR A 5 8.32 -9.42 39.38
CA THR A 5 7.50 -8.75 38.36
C THR A 5 8.30 -7.65 37.66
N ASN A 6 9.16 -6.93 38.39
CA ASN A 6 10.03 -5.91 37.80
C ASN A 6 11.09 -6.53 36.89
N THR A 7 11.67 -7.68 37.26
CA THR A 7 12.61 -8.40 36.40
C THR A 7 11.94 -9.02 35.18
N PHE A 8 10.72 -9.55 35.31
CA PHE A 8 9.96 -10.06 34.16
C PHE A 8 9.57 -8.93 33.19
N VAL A 9 9.08 -7.79 33.70
CA VAL A 9 8.72 -6.63 32.88
C VAL A 9 9.96 -6.04 32.19
N GLN A 10 11.08 -5.88 32.89
CA GLN A 10 12.34 -5.44 32.28
C GLN A 10 12.85 -6.43 31.23
N LYS A 11 12.81 -7.74 31.51
CA LYS A 11 13.22 -8.76 30.53
C LYS A 11 12.35 -8.68 29.27
N THR A 12 11.04 -8.50 29.45
CA THR A 12 10.09 -8.39 28.34
C THR A 12 10.30 -7.11 27.52
N LEU A 13 10.53 -5.98 28.19
CA LEU A 13 10.85 -4.70 27.53
C LEU A 13 12.16 -4.77 26.73
N ASN A 14 13.18 -5.43 27.27
CA ASN A 14 14.46 -5.63 26.59
C ASN A 14 14.33 -6.54 25.35
N ILE A 15 13.42 -7.52 25.38
CA ILE A 15 13.12 -8.34 24.20
C ILE A 15 12.44 -7.47 23.13
N PHE A 16 11.46 -6.64 23.52
CA PHE A 16 10.73 -5.79 22.58
C PHE A 16 11.58 -4.70 21.94
N SER A 17 12.58 -4.18 22.66
CA SER A 17 13.53 -3.18 22.15
C SER A 17 14.73 -3.77 21.40
N ARG A 18 14.84 -5.10 21.31
CA ARG A 18 15.98 -5.76 20.65
C ARG A 18 16.10 -5.30 19.20
N ARG A 19 17.31 -4.88 18.81
CA ARG A 19 17.61 -4.42 17.44
C ARG A 19 18.51 -5.40 16.70
N LYS A 20 18.28 -5.52 15.40
CA LYS A 20 19.11 -6.34 14.50
C LYS A 20 20.39 -5.59 14.14
N ARG A 21 21.56 -6.19 14.38
CA ARG A 21 22.85 -5.64 13.94
C ARG A 21 23.23 -6.23 12.58
N LEU A 22 23.27 -5.38 11.55
CA LEU A 22 23.77 -5.78 10.23
C LEU A 22 25.28 -5.53 10.17
N THR A 23 26.09 -6.59 10.17
CA THR A 23 27.54 -6.47 9.95
C THR A 23 27.83 -6.26 8.45
N ALA A 24 28.84 -5.45 8.13
CA ALA A 24 29.22 -5.14 6.74
C ALA A 24 29.57 -6.41 5.91
N SER A 25 30.10 -7.46 6.55
CA SER A 25 30.38 -8.76 5.94
C SER A 25 29.11 -9.54 5.59
N SER A 26 28.06 -9.44 6.41
CA SER A 26 26.79 -10.11 6.14
C SER A 26 26.12 -9.54 4.88
N ALA A 27 26.26 -8.23 4.61
CA ALA A 27 25.62 -7.54 3.48
C ALA A 27 26.14 -8.03 2.10
N LEU A 28 27.29 -8.70 2.05
CA LEU A 28 27.88 -9.22 0.82
C LEU A 28 27.41 -10.65 0.47
N HIS A 29 27.00 -11.46 1.45
CA HIS A 29 26.48 -12.82 1.23
C HIS A 29 24.94 -12.81 1.21
N SER A 30 24.35 -12.66 0.03
CA SER A 30 22.94 -13.00 -0.19
C SER A 30 22.82 -14.43 -0.73
N GLN A 31 21.82 -15.16 -0.24
CA GLN A 31 21.43 -16.47 -0.79
C GLN A 31 20.55 -16.33 -2.04
N LEU A 32 20.05 -15.12 -2.32
CA LEU A 32 19.24 -14.77 -3.48
C LEU A 32 20.12 -14.31 -4.65
N ARG A 33 19.68 -14.58 -5.88
CA ARG A 33 20.42 -14.23 -7.09
C ARG A 33 20.16 -12.78 -7.49
N ARG A 34 21.22 -11.98 -7.59
CA ARG A 34 21.15 -10.63 -8.20
C ARG A 34 20.91 -10.75 -9.70
N CYS A 35 19.76 -10.27 -10.17
CA CYS A 35 19.34 -10.37 -11.56
C CYS A 35 18.40 -9.25 -12.02
N LEU A 36 17.99 -8.33 -11.14
CA LEU A 36 17.09 -7.23 -11.45
C LEU A 36 17.89 -5.94 -11.73
N THR A 37 17.56 -5.29 -12.84
CA THR A 37 18.11 -3.99 -13.25
C THR A 37 17.17 -2.84 -12.88
N VAL A 38 17.62 -1.58 -13.02
CA VAL A 38 16.79 -0.38 -12.80
C VAL A 38 15.52 -0.41 -13.64
N VAL A 39 15.61 -0.87 -14.89
CA VAL A 39 14.47 -0.96 -15.81
C VAL A 39 13.48 -2.02 -15.32
N ASP A 40 13.98 -3.19 -14.91
CA ASP A 40 13.12 -4.25 -14.38
C ASP A 40 12.40 -3.79 -13.10
N LEU A 41 13.10 -3.12 -12.18
CA LEU A 41 12.51 -2.58 -10.96
C LEU A 41 11.46 -1.52 -11.25
N THR A 42 11.74 -0.64 -12.22
CA THR A 42 10.82 0.42 -12.61
C THR A 42 9.54 -0.16 -13.22
N ILE A 43 9.66 -1.10 -14.16
CA ILE A 43 8.50 -1.72 -14.80
C ILE A 43 7.74 -2.63 -13.81
N LEU A 44 8.44 -3.28 -12.88
CA LEU A 44 7.84 -4.03 -11.78
C LEU A 44 7.03 -3.13 -10.85
N GLY A 45 7.59 -2.01 -10.42
CA GLY A 45 6.90 -1.02 -9.58
C GLY A 45 5.73 -0.34 -10.29
N ILE A 46 5.86 -0.02 -11.58
CA ILE A 46 4.73 0.52 -12.36
C ILE A 46 3.63 -0.54 -12.45
N GLY A 47 3.98 -1.82 -12.69
CA GLY A 47 3.03 -2.92 -12.77
C GLY A 47 2.27 -3.19 -11.48
N SER A 48 2.94 -3.06 -10.33
CA SER A 48 2.27 -3.19 -9.03
C SER A 48 1.33 -2.05 -8.72
N THR A 49 1.76 -0.82 -9.03
CA THR A 49 1.04 0.40 -8.65
C THR A 49 -0.07 0.73 -9.62
N LEU A 50 0.12 0.54 -10.94
CA LEU A 50 -0.92 0.69 -11.96
C LEU A 50 -1.84 -0.53 -12.04
N GLY A 51 -2.64 -0.71 -10.99
CA GLY A 51 -3.64 -1.79 -10.88
C GLY A 51 -5.08 -1.27 -10.98
N ALA A 52 -5.90 -1.67 -10.01
CA ALA A 52 -7.33 -1.35 -9.94
C ALA A 52 -7.63 0.15 -9.84
N GLY A 53 -6.65 0.96 -9.42
CA GLY A 53 -6.78 2.42 -9.30
C GLY A 53 -7.22 3.12 -10.60
N ILE A 54 -6.66 2.72 -11.76
CA ILE A 54 -6.95 3.39 -13.04
C ILE A 54 -8.35 3.03 -13.51
N TYR A 55 -8.68 1.74 -13.45
CA TYR A 55 -9.84 1.17 -14.13
C TYR A 55 -11.14 1.31 -13.32
N ILE A 56 -11.03 1.33 -11.99
CA ILE A 56 -12.19 1.34 -11.09
C ILE A 56 -12.24 2.67 -10.33
N LEU A 57 -11.18 2.97 -9.59
CA LEU A 57 -11.19 4.05 -8.58
C LEU A 57 -11.36 5.44 -9.18
N ALA A 58 -10.74 5.70 -10.33
CA ALA A 58 -10.87 6.98 -11.02
C ALA A 58 -12.34 7.34 -11.32
N GLY A 59 -13.16 6.35 -11.68
CA GLY A 59 -14.59 6.54 -11.93
C GLY A 59 -15.40 6.79 -10.66
N THR A 60 -15.17 6.00 -9.61
CA THR A 60 -15.83 6.17 -8.30
C THR A 60 -15.56 7.55 -7.72
N VAL A 61 -14.28 7.96 -7.68
CA VAL A 61 -13.90 9.25 -7.09
C VAL A 61 -14.40 10.41 -7.94
N ALA A 62 -14.36 10.29 -9.28
CA ALA A 62 -14.90 11.32 -10.17
C ALA A 62 -16.42 11.50 -9.98
N LYS A 63 -17.17 10.40 -9.85
CA LYS A 63 -18.63 10.47 -9.70
C LYS A 63 -19.06 10.96 -8.32
N ASP A 64 -18.54 10.33 -7.26
CA ASP A 64 -19.14 10.39 -5.94
C ASP A 64 -18.47 11.40 -4.99
N LEU A 65 -17.21 11.80 -5.27
CA LEU A 65 -16.39 12.57 -4.32
C LEU A 65 -15.84 13.89 -4.86
N ALA A 66 -15.26 13.91 -6.06
CA ALA A 66 -14.42 15.01 -6.51
C ALA A 66 -14.87 15.68 -7.82
N GLY A 67 -15.71 15.03 -8.63
CA GLY A 67 -16.02 15.54 -9.97
C GLY A 67 -14.76 15.61 -10.86
N PRO A 68 -14.66 16.61 -11.75
CA PRO A 68 -13.43 16.93 -12.47
C PRO A 68 -12.21 17.18 -11.58
N GLY A 69 -12.45 17.62 -10.33
CA GLY A 69 -11.43 17.79 -9.29
C GLY A 69 -10.68 16.50 -8.91
N VAL A 70 -11.10 15.33 -9.39
CA VAL A 70 -10.39 14.05 -9.23
C VAL A 70 -8.92 14.13 -9.68
N LEU A 71 -8.59 14.98 -10.65
CA LEU A 71 -7.20 15.23 -11.06
C LEU A 71 -6.36 15.81 -9.91
N LEU A 72 -6.93 16.74 -9.15
CA LEU A 72 -6.27 17.29 -7.96
C LEU A 72 -6.20 16.24 -6.86
N SER A 73 -7.19 15.37 -6.72
CA SER A 73 -7.16 14.25 -5.77
C SER A 73 -5.98 13.31 -6.05
N PHE A 74 -5.79 12.88 -7.29
CA PHE A 74 -4.64 12.04 -7.67
C PHE A 74 -3.30 12.77 -7.54
N LEU A 75 -3.24 14.06 -7.86
CA LEU A 75 -2.02 14.85 -7.68
C LEU A 75 -1.62 14.96 -6.20
N ILE A 76 -2.57 15.27 -5.32
CA ILE A 76 -2.33 15.34 -3.87
C ILE A 76 -1.92 13.96 -3.32
N ALA A 77 -2.60 12.90 -3.74
CA ALA A 77 -2.26 11.53 -3.37
C ALA A 77 -0.84 11.15 -3.82
N GLY A 78 -0.46 11.47 -5.07
CA GLY A 78 0.87 11.21 -5.60
C GLY A 78 1.98 11.96 -4.86
N ILE A 79 1.74 13.22 -4.47
CA ILE A 79 2.68 13.99 -3.64
C ILE A 79 2.82 13.36 -2.24
N ALA A 80 1.71 12.97 -1.61
CA ALA A 80 1.74 12.30 -0.31
C ALA A 80 2.52 10.97 -0.38
N SER A 81 2.29 10.17 -1.43
CA SER A 81 3.02 8.92 -1.68
C SER A 81 4.50 9.18 -1.98
N LEU A 82 4.86 10.30 -2.63
CA LEU A 82 6.25 10.69 -2.85
C LEU A 82 7.01 10.95 -1.55
N PHE A 83 6.40 11.58 -0.55
CA PHE A 83 7.05 11.76 0.76
C PHE A 83 7.38 10.41 1.42
N SER A 84 6.45 9.46 1.38
CA SER A 84 6.69 8.09 1.85
C SER A 84 7.75 7.38 0.99
N GLY A 85 7.65 7.49 -0.34
CA GLY A 85 8.59 6.91 -1.30
C GLY A 85 10.04 7.37 -1.11
N LEU A 86 10.25 8.65 -0.83
CA LEU A 86 11.58 9.20 -0.54
C LEU A 86 12.17 8.65 0.78
N CYS A 87 11.33 8.38 1.78
CA CYS A 87 11.77 7.70 3.00
C CYS A 87 12.18 6.25 2.73
N TYR A 88 11.40 5.52 1.91
CA TYR A 88 11.74 4.17 1.46
C TYR A 88 13.03 4.14 0.62
N ALA A 89 13.23 5.15 -0.24
CA ALA A 89 14.42 5.28 -1.07
C ALA A 89 15.71 5.42 -0.23
N GLU A 90 15.66 6.22 0.85
CA GLU A 90 16.79 6.36 1.78
C GLU A 90 17.09 5.03 2.49
N LEU A 91 16.12 4.43 3.18
CA LEU A 91 16.37 3.21 3.95
C LEU A 91 16.67 2.00 3.04
N GLY A 92 16.07 1.91 1.86
CA GLY A 92 16.32 0.84 0.91
C GLY A 92 17.68 0.90 0.24
N SER A 93 18.19 2.10 -0.03
CA SER A 93 19.58 2.26 -0.47
C SER A 93 20.59 2.01 0.66
N LYS A 94 20.23 2.36 1.91
CA LYS A 94 21.08 2.15 3.10
C LYS A 94 21.15 0.68 3.54
N TYR A 95 20.03 -0.03 3.52
CA TYR A 95 19.89 -1.42 3.97
C TYR A 95 19.28 -2.29 2.85
N PRO A 96 20.05 -2.65 1.80
CA PRO A 96 19.54 -3.41 0.65
C PRO A 96 19.38 -4.91 0.99
N ARG A 97 18.41 -5.21 1.85
CA ARG A 97 18.06 -6.54 2.35
C ARG A 97 16.65 -6.94 1.93
N ALA A 98 16.42 -8.23 1.79
CA ALA A 98 15.08 -8.76 1.55
C ALA A 98 14.21 -8.52 2.79
N GLY A 99 13.02 -7.92 2.60
CA GLY A 99 12.06 -7.63 3.69
C GLY A 99 11.73 -6.14 3.91
N SER A 100 12.33 -5.22 3.14
CA SER A 100 12.02 -3.78 3.14
C SER A 100 11.76 -3.18 4.53
N ALA A 101 10.55 -2.66 4.77
CA ALA A 101 10.16 -1.94 5.98
C ALA A 101 10.31 -2.79 7.25
N TYR A 102 10.13 -4.11 7.17
CA TYR A 102 10.39 -5.01 8.30
C TYR A 102 11.84 -4.90 8.79
N VAL A 103 12.79 -5.01 7.87
CA VAL A 103 14.22 -4.94 8.19
C VAL A 103 14.59 -3.54 8.69
N TYR A 104 14.04 -2.49 8.09
CA TYR A 104 14.30 -1.11 8.50
C TYR A 104 13.83 -0.86 9.94
N SER A 105 12.61 -1.29 10.27
CA SER A 105 12.05 -1.22 11.61
C SER A 105 12.87 -2.06 12.59
N TYR A 106 13.35 -3.24 12.22
CA TYR A 106 14.13 -4.08 13.15
C TYR A 106 15.50 -3.47 13.48
N VAL A 107 16.15 -2.85 12.49
CA VAL A 107 17.46 -2.23 12.72
C VAL A 107 17.33 -0.95 13.54
N ILE A 108 16.27 -0.15 13.33
CA ILE A 108 16.16 1.20 13.89
C ILE A 108 15.22 1.29 15.10
N LEU A 109 14.04 0.67 15.03
CA LEU A 109 12.97 0.81 16.04
C LEU A 109 13.00 -0.32 17.08
N GLY A 110 13.36 -1.53 16.66
CA GLY A 110 13.39 -2.74 17.50
C GLY A 110 12.39 -3.81 17.06
N GLU A 111 12.44 -4.94 17.74
CA GLU A 111 11.74 -6.17 17.36
C GLU A 111 10.22 -6.05 17.32
N MET A 112 9.60 -5.43 18.32
CA MET A 112 8.13 -5.33 18.37
C MET A 112 7.61 -4.45 17.23
N ALA A 113 8.28 -3.33 16.97
CA ALA A 113 7.96 -2.46 15.85
C ALA A 113 8.14 -3.21 14.52
N ALA A 114 9.24 -3.96 14.37
CA ALA A 114 9.48 -4.80 13.20
C ALA A 114 8.39 -5.85 13.00
N PHE A 115 7.99 -6.57 14.06
CA PHE A 115 6.93 -7.57 13.96
C PHE A 115 5.62 -6.94 13.46
N ILE A 116 5.22 -5.79 14.03
CA ILE A 116 4.03 -5.05 13.58
C ILE A 116 4.17 -4.64 12.11
N THR A 117 5.32 -4.10 11.70
CA THR A 117 5.56 -3.74 10.29
C THR A 117 5.44 -4.95 9.38
N GLY A 118 6.14 -6.04 9.69
CA GLY A 118 6.18 -7.24 8.86
C GLY A 118 4.82 -7.94 8.76
N TRP A 119 4.08 -8.01 9.88
CA TRP A 119 2.73 -8.59 9.90
C TRP A 119 1.73 -7.77 9.08
N ASN A 120 1.89 -6.45 9.05
CA ASN A 120 1.10 -5.56 8.19
C ASN A 120 1.50 -5.66 6.71
N LEU A 121 2.78 -5.80 6.38
CA LEU A 121 3.23 -6.07 5.01
C LEU A 121 2.68 -7.41 4.48
N ILE A 122 2.60 -8.43 5.34
CA ILE A 122 2.01 -9.73 4.96
C ILE A 122 0.52 -9.55 4.63
N LEU A 123 -0.24 -8.84 5.48
CA LEU A 123 -1.64 -8.50 5.19
C LEU A 123 -1.74 -7.76 3.87
N GLU A 124 -0.92 -6.73 3.70
CA GLU A 124 -0.92 -5.86 2.54
C GLU A 124 -0.76 -6.68 1.26
N TYR A 125 0.28 -7.51 1.17
CA TYR A 125 0.54 -8.26 -0.04
C TYR A 125 -0.50 -9.35 -0.33
N ILE A 126 -1.02 -10.02 0.69
CA ILE A 126 -2.09 -11.04 0.53
C ILE A 126 -3.38 -10.38 0.03
N VAL A 127 -3.80 -9.31 0.70
CA VAL A 127 -5.04 -8.58 0.39
C VAL A 127 -4.91 -7.83 -0.93
N GLY A 128 -3.72 -7.27 -1.23
CA GLY A 128 -3.42 -6.57 -2.48
C GLY A 128 -3.61 -7.47 -3.69
N ALA A 129 -2.99 -8.66 -3.65
CA ALA A 129 -3.16 -9.68 -4.68
C ALA A 129 -4.62 -10.14 -4.82
N ALA A 130 -5.33 -10.31 -3.70
CA ALA A 130 -6.73 -10.71 -3.71
C ALA A 130 -7.63 -9.63 -4.34
N SER A 131 -7.40 -8.36 -3.98
CA SER A 131 -8.14 -7.21 -4.52
C SER A 131 -7.91 -7.04 -6.03
N ALA A 132 -6.66 -7.19 -6.48
CA ALA A 132 -6.32 -7.13 -7.89
C ALA A 132 -6.94 -8.29 -8.69
N ALA A 133 -6.99 -9.50 -8.12
CA ALA A 133 -7.66 -10.64 -8.73
C ALA A 133 -9.18 -10.45 -8.86
N ARG A 134 -9.82 -9.86 -7.85
CA ARG A 134 -11.26 -9.51 -7.89
C ARG A 134 -11.57 -8.39 -8.88
N ALA A 135 -10.70 -7.39 -8.95
CA ALA A 135 -10.80 -6.35 -9.98
C ALA A 135 -10.63 -6.94 -11.40
N TRP A 136 -9.77 -7.96 -11.54
CA TRP A 136 -9.52 -8.61 -12.82
C TRP A 136 -10.77 -9.35 -13.34
N THR A 137 -11.42 -10.14 -12.48
CA THR A 137 -12.66 -10.84 -12.86
C THR A 137 -13.81 -9.87 -13.11
N SER A 138 -13.95 -8.83 -12.28
CA SER A 138 -14.93 -7.76 -12.48
C SER A 138 -14.74 -7.03 -13.81
N SER A 139 -13.49 -6.77 -14.20
CA SER A 139 -13.17 -6.12 -15.48
C SER A 139 -13.62 -6.96 -16.68
N ILE A 140 -13.40 -8.28 -16.64
CA ILE A 140 -13.90 -9.19 -17.70
C ILE A 140 -15.42 -9.27 -17.68
N ASP A 141 -16.03 -9.38 -16.51
CA ASP A 141 -17.48 -9.50 -16.37
C ASP A 141 -18.22 -8.28 -16.93
N SER A 142 -17.64 -7.08 -16.79
CA SER A 142 -18.19 -5.84 -17.37
C SER A 142 -18.33 -5.88 -18.89
N VAL A 143 -17.47 -6.64 -19.58
CA VAL A 143 -17.45 -6.78 -21.04
C VAL A 143 -18.46 -7.84 -21.49
N VAL A 144 -18.61 -8.90 -20.69
CA VAL A 144 -19.50 -10.02 -20.98
C VAL A 144 -20.93 -9.74 -20.45
N ASN A 145 -21.27 -8.47 -20.24
CA ASN A 145 -22.58 -8.01 -19.76
C ASN A 145 -23.01 -8.70 -18.44
N PHE A 146 -22.09 -8.81 -17.48
CA PHE A 146 -22.34 -9.35 -16.13
C PHE A 146 -22.83 -10.81 -16.08
N ARG A 147 -22.58 -11.59 -17.14
CA ARG A 147 -22.98 -13.00 -17.21
C ARG A 147 -22.18 -13.90 -16.27
N MET A 148 -20.91 -13.58 -15.99
CA MET A 148 -20.06 -14.37 -15.12
C MET A 148 -20.49 -14.23 -13.66
N SER A 149 -20.75 -13.00 -13.18
CA SER A 149 -21.31 -12.80 -11.84
C SER A 149 -22.68 -13.42 -11.69
N THR A 150 -23.57 -13.28 -12.69
CA THR A 150 -24.90 -13.91 -12.66
C THR A 150 -24.80 -15.44 -12.56
N PHE A 151 -23.91 -16.06 -13.33
CA PHE A 151 -23.67 -17.51 -13.27
C PHE A 151 -23.15 -17.96 -11.89
N PHE A 152 -22.21 -17.21 -11.30
CA PHE A 152 -21.68 -17.55 -9.97
C PHE A 152 -22.68 -17.30 -8.86
N GLN A 153 -23.51 -16.27 -8.93
CA GLN A 153 -24.58 -16.04 -7.97
C GLN A 153 -25.59 -17.19 -7.95
N GLN A 154 -25.89 -17.77 -9.12
CA GLN A 154 -26.83 -18.88 -9.24
C GLN A 154 -26.24 -20.22 -8.77
N ASN A 155 -24.99 -20.51 -9.13
CA ASN A 155 -24.38 -21.83 -8.90
C ASN A 155 -23.51 -21.91 -7.65
N PHE A 156 -22.91 -20.80 -7.22
CA PHE A 156 -21.97 -20.71 -6.10
C PHE A 156 -22.26 -19.50 -5.20
N PRO A 157 -23.50 -19.34 -4.69
CA PRO A 157 -23.81 -18.29 -3.74
C PRO A 157 -22.97 -18.50 -2.47
N PHE A 158 -22.47 -17.42 -1.89
CA PHE A 158 -21.75 -17.51 -0.63
C PHE A 158 -22.76 -17.50 0.52
N PRO A 159 -22.80 -18.52 1.41
CA PRO A 159 -23.83 -18.63 2.45
C PRO A 159 -23.86 -17.45 3.43
N PHE A 160 -22.73 -16.77 3.63
CA PHE A 160 -22.61 -15.59 4.48
C PHE A 160 -22.58 -14.28 3.67
N GLY A 161 -22.87 -14.33 2.37
CA GLY A 161 -22.95 -13.16 1.52
C GLY A 161 -24.12 -12.28 1.94
N ASN A 162 -23.88 -10.97 2.06
CA ASN A 162 -24.91 -9.93 2.14
C ASN A 162 -25.67 -9.60 3.47
N PRO A 163 -25.14 -9.80 4.70
CA PRO A 163 -25.67 -9.11 5.89
C PRO A 163 -24.94 -7.80 6.27
N SER A 164 -23.65 -7.64 5.92
CA SER A 164 -22.79 -6.56 6.46
C SER A 164 -21.81 -5.93 5.46
N GLY A 165 -21.90 -6.26 4.16
CA GLY A 165 -20.99 -5.76 3.11
C GLY A 165 -19.54 -6.27 3.17
N MET A 166 -19.22 -7.17 4.10
CA MET A 166 -17.86 -7.71 4.28
C MET A 166 -17.52 -8.85 3.30
N PHE A 167 -18.44 -9.80 3.15
CA PHE A 167 -18.27 -10.96 2.30
C PHE A 167 -18.87 -10.72 0.92
N ALA A 168 -18.26 -11.33 -0.10
CA ALA A 168 -18.78 -11.28 -1.46
C ALA A 168 -20.16 -11.97 -1.54
N PRO A 169 -21.06 -11.50 -2.42
CA PRO A 169 -22.37 -12.13 -2.61
C PRO A 169 -22.27 -13.55 -3.20
N TYR A 170 -21.17 -13.86 -3.88
CA TYR A 170 -20.88 -15.16 -4.48
C TYR A 170 -19.41 -15.49 -4.32
N MET A 171 -19.07 -16.78 -4.43
CA MET A 171 -17.67 -17.23 -4.43
C MET A 171 -17.04 -17.02 -5.80
N ASP A 172 -15.99 -16.20 -5.88
CA ASP A 172 -15.32 -15.90 -7.16
C ASP A 172 -14.24 -16.93 -7.52
N ILE A 173 -14.67 -18.00 -8.16
CA ILE A 173 -13.79 -19.09 -8.60
C ILE A 173 -12.78 -18.59 -9.65
N GLY A 174 -13.13 -17.58 -10.44
CA GLY A 174 -12.24 -16.99 -11.43
C GLY A 174 -11.05 -16.30 -10.78
N ALA A 175 -11.31 -15.48 -9.76
CA ALA A 175 -10.27 -14.78 -9.02
C ALA A 175 -9.37 -15.74 -8.24
N PHE A 176 -9.96 -16.79 -7.64
CA PHE A 176 -9.22 -17.87 -6.98
C PHE A 176 -8.28 -18.58 -7.97
N GLY A 177 -8.80 -19.05 -9.10
CA GLY A 177 -8.04 -19.76 -10.12
C GLY A 177 -6.89 -18.93 -10.68
N LEU A 178 -7.15 -17.66 -11.01
CA LEU A 178 -6.13 -16.73 -11.48
C LEU A 178 -5.00 -16.56 -10.45
N THR A 179 -5.35 -16.35 -9.18
CA THR A 179 -4.35 -16.14 -8.12
C THR A 179 -3.45 -17.36 -7.95
N ILE A 180 -4.01 -18.58 -8.06
CA ILE A 180 -3.23 -19.84 -8.03
C ILE A 180 -2.31 -19.96 -9.25
N ILE A 181 -2.79 -19.59 -10.45
CA ILE A 181 -1.96 -19.58 -11.67
C ILE A 181 -0.76 -18.64 -11.49
N ILE A 182 -0.99 -17.41 -11.03
CA ILE A 182 0.10 -16.44 -10.80
C ILE A 182 1.06 -16.92 -9.70
N THR A 183 0.53 -17.51 -8.62
CA THR A 183 1.34 -18.11 -7.56
C THR A 183 2.26 -19.21 -8.11
N THR A 184 1.75 -20.03 -9.03
CA THR A 184 2.52 -21.09 -9.68
C THR A 184 3.63 -20.51 -10.56
N ILE A 185 3.34 -19.45 -11.31
CA ILE A 185 4.35 -18.73 -12.12
C ILE A 185 5.46 -18.16 -11.23
N LEU A 186 5.12 -17.64 -10.05
CA LEU A 186 6.08 -17.14 -9.07
C LEU A 186 6.94 -18.24 -8.44
N ALA A 187 6.38 -19.43 -8.26
CA ALA A 187 7.10 -20.58 -7.72
C ALA A 187 8.18 -21.12 -8.70
N ILE A 188 8.01 -20.94 -10.01
CA ILE A 188 8.96 -21.39 -11.04
C ILE A 188 10.29 -20.61 -10.94
N GLY A 189 10.24 -19.29 -10.73
CA GLY A 189 11.45 -18.50 -10.50
C GLY A 189 11.32 -17.02 -10.84
N VAL A 190 12.14 -16.22 -10.16
CA VAL A 190 12.12 -14.75 -10.19
C VAL A 190 12.28 -14.15 -11.58
N LYS A 191 13.23 -14.66 -12.37
CA LYS A 191 13.56 -14.12 -13.69
C LYS A 191 12.39 -14.26 -14.67
N GLU A 192 11.72 -15.40 -14.65
CA GLU A 192 10.56 -15.64 -15.53
C GLU A 192 9.35 -14.84 -15.07
N SER A 193 9.13 -14.71 -13.76
CA SER A 193 8.04 -13.88 -13.22
C SER A 193 8.23 -12.40 -13.54
N SER A 194 9.45 -11.88 -13.39
CA SER A 194 9.80 -10.50 -13.74
C SER A 194 9.65 -10.26 -15.25
N ARG A 195 10.10 -11.18 -16.10
CA ARG A 195 9.90 -11.07 -17.56
C ARG A 195 8.42 -11.06 -17.94
N THR A 196 7.62 -11.93 -17.32
CA THR A 196 6.16 -11.98 -17.54
C THR A 196 5.52 -10.65 -17.14
N ASN A 197 5.87 -10.14 -15.96
CA ASN A 197 5.42 -8.84 -15.49
C ASN A 197 5.81 -7.72 -16.46
N ASN A 198 7.06 -7.69 -16.92
CA ASN A 198 7.54 -6.63 -17.81
C ASN A 198 6.73 -6.56 -19.11
N ILE A 199 6.37 -7.72 -19.67
CA ILE A 199 5.51 -7.80 -20.85
C ILE A 199 4.12 -7.25 -20.53
N CYS A 200 3.50 -7.72 -19.45
CA CYS A 200 2.16 -7.28 -19.05
C CYS A 200 2.08 -5.77 -18.76
N THR A 201 3.03 -5.22 -17.99
CA THR A 201 3.07 -3.78 -17.70
C THR A 201 3.30 -2.95 -18.96
N THR A 202 4.17 -3.39 -19.87
CA THR A 202 4.44 -2.66 -21.12
C THR A 202 3.19 -2.59 -22.00
N VAL A 203 2.45 -3.71 -22.11
CA VAL A 203 1.17 -3.75 -22.82
C VAL A 203 0.14 -2.86 -22.13
N ASN A 204 0.07 -2.89 -20.79
CA ASN A 204 -0.82 -2.01 -20.02
C ASN A 204 -0.54 -0.53 -20.29
N LEU A 205 0.72 -0.10 -20.23
CA LEU A 205 1.11 1.28 -20.53
C LEU A 205 0.77 1.69 -21.97
N ALA A 206 0.96 0.79 -22.94
CA ALA A 206 0.58 1.04 -24.33
C ALA A 206 -0.94 1.21 -24.47
N SER A 207 -1.75 0.36 -23.81
CA SER A 207 -3.20 0.48 -23.77
C SER A 207 -3.64 1.80 -23.13
N VAL A 208 -3.04 2.21 -22.02
CA VAL A 208 -3.31 3.49 -21.36
C VAL A 208 -2.99 4.66 -22.29
N ALA A 209 -1.87 4.61 -23.01
CA ALA A 209 -1.53 5.66 -23.98
C ALA A 209 -2.60 5.79 -25.08
N ILE A 210 -3.10 4.66 -25.60
CA ILE A 210 -4.20 4.66 -26.59
C ILE A 210 -5.47 5.29 -26.00
N ILE A 211 -5.85 4.91 -24.77
CA ILE A 211 -7.01 5.47 -24.07
C ILE A 211 -6.88 7.00 -23.94
N VAL A 212 -5.72 7.48 -23.52
CA VAL A 212 -5.48 8.92 -23.34
C VAL A 212 -5.51 9.66 -24.67
N ILE A 213 -4.83 9.16 -25.70
CA ILE A 213 -4.77 9.81 -27.03
C ILE A 213 -6.16 9.87 -27.68
N CYS A 214 -6.85 8.72 -27.75
CA CYS A 214 -8.19 8.66 -28.32
C CYS A 214 -9.18 9.49 -27.51
N GLY A 215 -9.06 9.48 -26.19
CA GLY A 215 -9.93 10.22 -25.32
C GLY A 215 -9.78 11.74 -25.43
N LEU A 216 -8.53 12.24 -25.47
CA LEU A 216 -8.26 13.66 -25.69
C LEU A 216 -8.78 14.16 -27.04
N SER A 217 -8.80 13.31 -28.08
CA SER A 217 -9.36 13.68 -29.39
C SER A 217 -10.87 14.00 -29.38
N LYS A 218 -11.59 13.54 -28.36
CA LYS A 218 -13.03 13.75 -28.15
C LYS A 218 -13.34 14.47 -26.84
N ALA A 219 -12.33 15.09 -26.22
CA ALA A 219 -12.51 15.85 -25.00
C ALA A 219 -13.43 17.06 -25.22
N ASN A 220 -14.42 17.23 -24.35
CA ASN A 220 -15.25 18.42 -24.31
C ASN A 220 -15.02 19.18 -22.99
N THR A 221 -14.46 20.39 -23.08
CA THR A 221 -14.23 21.27 -21.92
C THR A 221 -15.52 21.73 -21.24
N ASP A 222 -16.65 21.72 -21.95
CA ASP A 222 -17.96 22.07 -21.39
C ASP A 222 -18.33 21.18 -20.19
N ASN A 223 -17.86 19.92 -20.20
CA ASN A 223 -18.08 18.98 -19.11
C ASN A 223 -17.45 19.43 -17.77
N TRP A 224 -16.45 20.31 -17.80
CA TRP A 224 -15.84 20.89 -16.61
C TRP A 224 -16.51 22.21 -16.17
N HIS A 225 -17.37 22.78 -17.00
CA HIS A 225 -18.06 24.05 -16.74
C HIS A 225 -19.58 23.88 -16.50
N LEU A 226 -20.05 22.65 -16.30
CA LEU A 226 -21.47 22.33 -16.10
C LEU A 226 -22.05 23.06 -14.88
N SER A 227 -22.98 23.99 -15.07
CA SER A 227 -23.76 24.59 -13.98
C SER A 227 -25.00 23.73 -13.70
N ILE A 228 -25.10 23.16 -12.50
CA ILE A 228 -26.27 22.38 -12.09
C ILE A 228 -27.15 23.27 -11.22
N ASP A 229 -28.32 23.65 -11.73
CA ASP A 229 -29.37 24.33 -10.96
C ASP A 229 -30.13 23.29 -10.12
N PRO A 230 -30.02 23.31 -8.77
CA PRO A 230 -30.68 22.32 -7.91
C PRO A 230 -32.21 22.38 -8.01
N SER A 231 -32.76 23.51 -8.42
CA SER A 231 -34.20 23.81 -8.50
C SER A 231 -34.90 23.26 -9.74
N LYS A 232 -34.16 22.79 -10.76
CA LYS A 232 -34.71 22.28 -12.03
C LYS A 232 -34.40 20.80 -12.30
N SER A 233 -33.87 20.10 -11.31
CA SER A 233 -33.16 18.83 -11.54
C SER A 233 -33.95 17.60 -11.08
N ASN A 234 -33.96 16.54 -11.90
CA ASN A 234 -34.50 15.22 -11.53
C ASN A 234 -33.72 14.62 -10.34
N GLN A 235 -34.30 13.70 -9.57
CA GLN A 235 -33.70 13.07 -8.37
C GLN A 235 -32.24 12.60 -8.54
N THR A 236 -31.82 12.17 -9.73
CA THR A 236 -30.44 11.71 -10.04
C THR A 236 -29.41 12.84 -10.11
N VAL A 237 -29.83 14.09 -10.27
CA VAL A 237 -28.96 15.28 -10.36
C VAL A 237 -28.89 16.02 -9.01
N ALA A 238 -29.79 15.72 -8.08
CA ALA A 238 -29.80 16.33 -6.74
C ALA A 238 -28.53 16.01 -5.92
N THR A 239 -27.87 14.87 -6.17
CA THR A 239 -26.62 14.47 -5.51
C THR A 239 -25.36 14.90 -6.26
N ALA A 240 -25.50 15.57 -7.41
CA ALA A 240 -24.38 15.92 -8.30
C ALA A 240 -23.59 17.16 -7.82
N GLY A 241 -23.85 17.71 -6.64
CA GLY A 241 -23.14 18.88 -6.13
C GLY A 241 -23.45 20.17 -6.91
N LYS A 242 -22.58 21.18 -6.77
CA LYS A 242 -22.79 22.53 -7.34
C LYS A 242 -22.47 22.66 -8.83
N GLY A 243 -22.00 21.58 -9.48
CA GLY A 243 -21.46 21.65 -10.84
C GLY A 243 -20.07 22.29 -10.91
N GLY A 244 -19.55 22.42 -12.13
CA GLY A 244 -18.24 22.98 -12.45
C GLY A 244 -17.08 22.02 -12.17
N PHE A 245 -15.88 22.59 -12.01
CA PHE A 245 -14.66 21.80 -11.80
C PHE A 245 -14.61 21.15 -10.40
N LEU A 246 -15.16 21.82 -9.38
CA LEU A 246 -15.17 21.38 -7.98
C LEU A 246 -16.60 21.26 -7.41
N PRO A 247 -17.42 20.31 -7.90
CA PRO A 247 -18.83 20.21 -7.51
C PRO A 247 -19.03 19.93 -6.02
N TYR A 248 -18.08 19.22 -5.40
CA TYR A 248 -18.08 18.84 -3.98
C TYR A 248 -17.13 19.70 -3.11
N SER A 249 -16.71 20.87 -3.62
CA SER A 249 -15.75 21.76 -2.97
C SER A 249 -14.37 21.12 -2.72
N ILE A 250 -13.48 21.84 -2.04
CA ILE A 250 -12.13 21.35 -1.69
C ILE A 250 -12.21 20.14 -0.73
N SER A 251 -13.24 20.05 0.09
CA SER A 251 -13.47 18.90 0.97
C SER A 251 -13.63 17.60 0.19
N GLY A 252 -14.40 17.61 -0.91
CA GLY A 252 -14.53 16.45 -1.80
C GLY A 252 -13.22 16.05 -2.46
N VAL A 253 -12.39 17.02 -2.86
CA VAL A 253 -11.05 16.75 -3.42
C VAL A 253 -10.14 16.08 -2.39
N LEU A 254 -10.11 16.56 -1.14
CA LEU A 254 -9.32 15.96 -0.06
C LEU A 254 -9.81 14.57 0.32
N SER A 255 -11.13 14.35 0.37
CA SER A 255 -11.71 13.02 0.58
C SER A 255 -11.37 12.07 -0.56
N GLY A 256 -11.47 12.55 -1.82
CA GLY A 256 -11.09 11.79 -3.00
C GLY A 256 -9.59 11.48 -3.04
N ALA A 257 -8.73 12.39 -2.57
CA ALA A 257 -7.29 12.15 -2.46
C ALA A 257 -6.99 10.99 -1.52
N ALA A 258 -7.78 10.86 -0.45
CA ALA A 258 -7.62 9.76 0.49
C ALA A 258 -7.94 8.41 -0.13
N THR A 259 -9.02 8.33 -0.91
CA THR A 259 -9.33 7.15 -1.70
C THR A 259 -8.25 6.90 -2.76
N CYS A 260 -7.83 7.93 -3.50
CA CYS A 260 -6.82 7.83 -4.57
C CYS A 260 -5.45 7.37 -4.07
N PHE A 261 -5.11 7.57 -2.79
CA PHE A 261 -3.86 7.08 -2.21
C PHE A 261 -3.67 5.56 -2.39
N TYR A 262 -4.77 4.79 -2.34
CA TYR A 262 -4.76 3.35 -2.64
C TYR A 262 -4.09 3.05 -4.00
N ALA A 263 -4.33 3.90 -5.00
CA ALA A 263 -3.80 3.71 -6.34
C ALA A 263 -2.28 3.88 -6.43
N PHE A 264 -1.65 4.47 -5.42
CA PHE A 264 -0.20 4.65 -5.34
C PHE A 264 0.51 3.60 -4.47
N VAL A 265 -0.23 2.68 -3.86
CA VAL A 265 0.36 1.56 -3.11
C VAL A 265 1.11 0.62 -4.07
N GLY A 266 2.25 0.07 -3.63
CA GLY A 266 3.03 -0.92 -4.37
C GLY A 266 4.46 -0.51 -4.74
N PHE A 267 4.83 0.77 -4.68
CA PHE A 267 6.21 1.19 -4.95
C PHE A 267 7.22 0.59 -3.96
N ASP A 268 6.76 0.25 -2.76
CA ASP A 268 7.55 -0.33 -1.67
C ASP A 268 8.07 -1.74 -2.01
N LEU A 269 7.49 -2.44 -2.99
CA LEU A 269 8.04 -3.72 -3.47
C LEU A 269 9.48 -3.55 -3.95
N ILE A 270 9.82 -2.39 -4.53
CA ILE A 270 11.15 -2.11 -5.08
C ILE A 270 12.18 -2.23 -3.95
N ALA A 271 11.85 -1.69 -2.78
CA ALA A 271 12.68 -1.78 -1.59
C ALA A 271 12.82 -3.24 -1.09
N THR A 272 11.79 -4.07 -1.26
CA THR A 272 11.80 -5.50 -0.87
C THR A 272 12.73 -6.33 -1.75
N THR A 273 12.94 -5.93 -3.00
CA THR A 273 13.79 -6.62 -3.98
C THR A 273 15.29 -6.26 -3.91
N GLY A 274 15.73 -5.55 -2.86
CA GLY A 274 17.10 -5.05 -2.76
C GLY A 274 18.19 -6.12 -2.85
N GLU A 275 17.94 -7.35 -2.38
CA GLU A 275 18.90 -8.46 -2.48
C GLU A 275 19.01 -9.08 -3.87
N GLU A 276 17.97 -8.95 -4.69
CA GLU A 276 17.90 -9.49 -6.05
C GLU A 276 18.32 -8.43 -7.10
N THR A 277 18.66 -7.23 -6.65
CA THR A 277 19.06 -6.10 -7.50
C THR A 277 20.58 -6.05 -7.68
N GLU A 278 21.06 -5.79 -8.90
CA GLU A 278 22.50 -5.73 -9.19
C GLU A 278 23.20 -4.56 -8.47
N ASN A 279 22.63 -3.35 -8.55
CA ASN A 279 23.13 -2.14 -7.89
C ASN A 279 22.01 -1.46 -7.07
N PRO A 280 21.64 -2.00 -5.89
CA PRO A 280 20.47 -1.55 -5.14
C PRO A 280 20.61 -0.11 -4.63
N ARG A 281 21.83 0.35 -4.33
CA ARG A 281 22.07 1.69 -3.76
C ARG A 281 21.63 2.82 -4.68
N GLN A 282 21.78 2.63 -5.99
CA GLN A 282 21.34 3.59 -7.00
C GLN A 282 20.00 3.20 -7.62
N ALA A 283 19.76 1.90 -7.85
CA ALA A 283 18.58 1.46 -8.57
C ALA A 283 17.29 1.65 -7.78
N ILE A 284 17.27 1.37 -6.47
CA ILE A 284 16.09 1.54 -5.63
C ILE A 284 15.58 2.98 -5.63
N PRO A 285 16.40 4.01 -5.29
CA PRO A 285 15.90 5.38 -5.21
C PRO A 285 15.43 5.93 -6.55
N ILE A 286 16.15 5.62 -7.64
CA ILE A 286 15.78 6.04 -9.00
C ILE A 286 14.44 5.41 -9.39
N SER A 287 14.28 4.10 -9.17
CA SER A 287 13.08 3.37 -9.58
C SER A 287 11.84 3.83 -8.79
N ILE A 288 11.94 4.05 -7.48
CA ILE A 288 10.82 4.55 -6.65
C ILE A 288 10.33 5.90 -7.17
N CYS A 289 11.25 6.84 -7.42
CA CYS A 289 10.88 8.18 -7.90
C CYS A 289 10.25 8.13 -9.30
N LEU A 290 10.81 7.32 -10.20
CA LEU A 290 10.33 7.19 -11.58
C LEU A 290 8.94 6.54 -11.62
N VAL A 291 8.73 5.48 -10.84
CA VAL A 291 7.44 4.79 -10.71
C VAL A 291 6.37 5.76 -10.23
N LEU A 292 6.61 6.45 -9.11
CA LEU A 292 5.63 7.39 -8.56
C LEU A 292 5.31 8.54 -9.52
N PHE A 293 6.32 9.07 -10.22
CA PHE A 293 6.14 10.13 -11.21
C PHE A 293 5.29 9.66 -12.40
N VAL A 294 5.63 8.51 -13.01
CA VAL A 294 4.90 7.96 -14.15
C VAL A 294 3.48 7.58 -13.75
N CYS A 295 3.30 6.95 -12.60
CA CYS A 295 1.97 6.61 -12.09
C CYS A 295 1.11 7.85 -11.87
N CYS A 296 1.67 8.90 -11.26
CA CYS A 296 0.94 10.15 -11.05
C CYS A 296 0.50 10.78 -12.37
N LEU A 297 1.38 10.79 -13.38
CA LEU A 297 1.05 11.32 -14.70
C LEU A 297 -0.08 10.52 -15.34
N VAL A 298 0.04 9.18 -15.36
CA VAL A 298 -0.97 8.29 -15.92
C VAL A 298 -2.32 8.46 -15.24
N TYR A 299 -2.36 8.48 -13.90
CA TYR A 299 -3.60 8.66 -13.15
C TYR A 299 -4.27 10.00 -13.47
N CYS A 300 -3.53 11.10 -13.42
CA CYS A 300 -4.04 12.42 -13.78
C CYS A 300 -4.56 12.47 -15.22
N ALA A 301 -3.83 11.87 -16.17
CA ALA A 301 -4.21 11.86 -17.59
C ALA A 301 -5.52 11.08 -17.83
N VAL A 302 -5.64 9.87 -17.28
CA VAL A 302 -6.86 9.06 -17.44
C VAL A 302 -8.06 9.72 -16.75
N SER A 303 -7.87 10.29 -15.56
CA SER A 303 -8.93 11.00 -14.84
C SER A 303 -9.40 12.27 -15.56
N ALA A 304 -8.48 13.04 -16.16
CA ALA A 304 -8.83 14.18 -17.00
C ALA A 304 -9.66 13.73 -18.20
N VAL A 305 -9.19 12.70 -18.91
CA VAL A 305 -9.88 12.15 -20.08
C VAL A 305 -11.29 11.66 -19.73
N LEU A 306 -11.44 10.89 -18.65
CA LEU A 306 -12.74 10.37 -18.23
C LEU A 306 -13.76 11.50 -17.98
N THR A 307 -13.34 12.55 -17.26
CA THR A 307 -14.22 13.67 -16.89
C THR A 307 -14.42 14.70 -18.00
N LEU A 308 -13.56 14.72 -19.03
CA LEU A 308 -13.73 15.55 -20.22
C LEU A 308 -14.63 14.90 -21.28
N ILE A 309 -14.71 13.57 -21.32
CA ILE A 309 -15.53 12.86 -22.31
C ILE A 309 -16.99 12.75 -21.84
N VAL A 310 -17.20 12.50 -20.54
CA VAL A 310 -18.54 12.25 -19.97
C VAL A 310 -18.77 13.14 -18.75
N PRO A 311 -19.97 13.73 -18.59
CA PRO A 311 -20.35 14.42 -17.36
C PRO A 311 -20.19 13.54 -16.13
N TYR A 312 -19.49 14.03 -15.11
CA TYR A 312 -19.07 13.25 -13.94
C TYR A 312 -20.22 12.53 -13.21
N TYR A 313 -21.39 13.16 -13.10
CA TYR A 313 -22.57 12.58 -12.43
C TYR A 313 -23.17 11.37 -13.18
N SER A 314 -22.87 11.24 -14.48
CA SER A 314 -23.41 10.19 -15.35
C SER A 314 -22.46 9.00 -15.53
N ILE A 315 -21.29 9.04 -14.89
CA ILE A 315 -20.31 7.96 -14.92
C ILE A 315 -20.93 6.71 -14.27
N ARG A 316 -20.76 5.56 -14.92
CA ARG A 316 -21.11 4.26 -14.34
C ARG A 316 -19.89 3.71 -13.61
N VAL A 317 -20.00 3.52 -12.30
CA VAL A 317 -18.86 3.18 -11.44
C VAL A 317 -18.28 1.81 -11.78
N ASP A 318 -19.13 0.82 -12.08
CA ASP A 318 -18.72 -0.56 -12.36
C ASP A 318 -17.95 -0.74 -13.68
N ALA A 319 -18.06 0.22 -14.60
CA ALA A 319 -17.47 0.16 -15.93
C ALA A 319 -17.13 1.56 -16.47
N SER A 320 -16.38 2.34 -15.69
CA SER A 320 -16.17 3.78 -15.93
C SER A 320 -15.60 4.10 -17.31
N LEU A 321 -14.50 3.45 -17.70
CA LEU A 321 -13.84 3.66 -18.99
C LEU A 321 -14.57 3.01 -20.17
N PRO A 322 -14.96 1.71 -20.14
CA PRO A 322 -15.63 1.09 -21.29
C PRO A 322 -16.96 1.79 -21.65
N ASP A 323 -17.73 2.21 -20.65
CA ASP A 323 -18.99 2.92 -20.84
C ASP A 323 -18.79 4.32 -21.41
N ALA A 324 -17.75 5.03 -20.95
CA ALA A 324 -17.45 6.37 -21.44
C ALA A 324 -17.10 6.38 -22.93
N PHE A 325 -16.29 5.42 -23.38
CA PHE A 325 -15.90 5.31 -24.80
C PHE A 325 -17.03 4.82 -25.71
N ASP A 326 -17.99 4.06 -25.18
CA ASP A 326 -19.22 3.71 -25.90
C ASP A 326 -20.06 4.93 -26.25
N ARG A 327 -20.27 5.81 -25.26
CA ARG A 327 -21.16 6.96 -25.41
C ARG A 327 -20.68 7.95 -26.47
N ILE A 328 -19.38 7.99 -26.74
CA ILE A 328 -18.77 8.83 -27.79
C ILE A 328 -18.59 8.11 -29.13
N GLY A 329 -19.09 6.87 -29.27
CA GLY A 329 -19.01 6.12 -30.52
C GLY A 329 -17.63 5.56 -30.85
N LEU A 330 -16.71 5.49 -29.88
CA LEU A 330 -15.37 4.91 -30.03
C LEU A 330 -15.31 3.50 -29.43
N SER A 331 -16.24 2.63 -29.79
CA SER A 331 -16.35 1.27 -29.24
C SER A 331 -15.10 0.40 -29.46
N HIS A 332 -14.29 0.71 -30.48
CA HIS A 332 -13.02 0.01 -30.74
C HIS A 332 -11.98 0.22 -29.61
N VAL A 333 -12.01 1.35 -28.91
CA VAL A 333 -11.07 1.65 -27.81
C VAL A 333 -11.31 0.74 -26.61
N LYS A 334 -12.51 0.16 -26.48
CA LYS A 334 -12.79 -0.84 -25.43
C LYS A 334 -11.83 -2.00 -25.46
N ILE A 335 -11.42 -2.46 -26.64
CA ILE A 335 -10.48 -3.59 -26.74
C ILE A 335 -9.16 -3.19 -26.05
N ALA A 336 -8.66 -1.98 -26.30
CA ALA A 336 -7.48 -1.46 -25.61
C ALA A 336 -7.70 -1.35 -24.09
N ILE A 337 -8.87 -0.87 -23.65
CA ILE A 337 -9.23 -0.80 -22.21
C ILE A 337 -9.20 -2.18 -21.56
N ILE A 338 -9.77 -3.20 -22.20
CA ILE A 338 -9.86 -4.56 -21.66
C ILE A 338 -8.49 -5.22 -21.63
N VAL A 339 -7.74 -5.13 -22.73
CA VAL A 339 -6.37 -5.65 -22.81
C VAL A 339 -5.49 -4.97 -21.75
N GLY A 340 -5.63 -3.65 -21.59
CA GLY A 340 -4.95 -2.88 -20.55
C GLY A 340 -5.34 -3.34 -19.15
N ALA A 341 -6.64 -3.46 -18.86
CA ALA A 341 -7.14 -3.88 -17.55
C ALA A 341 -6.65 -5.28 -17.18
N VAL A 342 -6.78 -6.25 -18.09
CA VAL A 342 -6.33 -7.63 -17.89
C VAL A 342 -4.83 -7.68 -17.63
N THR A 343 -4.01 -7.03 -18.46
CA THR A 343 -2.56 -7.06 -18.32
C THR A 343 -2.06 -6.25 -17.11
N GLY A 344 -2.65 -5.09 -16.83
CA GLY A 344 -2.32 -4.25 -15.69
C GLY A 344 -2.67 -4.92 -14.36
N LEU A 345 -3.88 -5.48 -14.25
CA LEU A 345 -4.31 -6.19 -13.04
C LEU A 345 -3.53 -7.49 -12.84
N THR A 346 -3.17 -8.22 -13.90
CA THR A 346 -2.23 -9.35 -13.77
C THR A 346 -0.86 -8.90 -13.25
N SER A 347 -0.33 -7.77 -13.75
CA SER A 347 0.92 -7.19 -13.24
C SER A 347 0.81 -6.78 -11.77
N SER A 348 -0.35 -6.27 -11.35
CA SER A 348 -0.61 -5.90 -9.96
C SER A 348 -0.69 -7.10 -9.02
N ILE A 349 -1.28 -8.23 -9.46
CA ILE A 349 -1.26 -9.50 -8.72
C ILE A 349 0.18 -10.00 -8.58
N ILE A 350 0.96 -9.99 -9.66
CA ILE A 350 2.39 -10.37 -9.63
C ILE A 350 3.13 -9.44 -8.65
N GLY A 351 2.96 -8.13 -8.78
CA GLY A 351 3.60 -7.12 -7.94
C GLY A 351 3.28 -7.24 -6.45
N SER A 352 2.10 -7.74 -6.10
CA SER A 352 1.71 -8.00 -4.71
C SER A 352 2.24 -9.34 -4.20
N LEU A 353 2.15 -10.41 -4.98
CA LEU A 353 2.62 -11.75 -4.58
C LEU A 353 4.14 -11.91 -4.68
N PHE A 354 4.83 -11.06 -5.44
CA PHE A 354 6.28 -11.10 -5.59
C PHE A 354 7.04 -10.79 -4.29
N PRO A 355 6.77 -9.68 -3.56
CA PRO A 355 7.46 -9.37 -2.30
C PRO A 355 7.04 -10.25 -1.12
N LEU A 356 5.82 -10.80 -1.11
CA LEU A 356 5.27 -11.58 0.01
C LEU A 356 6.20 -12.71 0.53
N PRO A 357 6.76 -13.59 -0.33
CA PRO A 357 7.63 -14.66 0.13
C PRO A 357 8.93 -14.17 0.76
N ARG A 358 9.42 -12.98 0.37
CA ARG A 358 10.65 -12.38 0.91
C ARG A 358 10.43 -11.85 2.32
N VAL A 359 9.30 -11.20 2.57
CA VAL A 359 8.94 -10.76 3.94
C VAL A 359 8.75 -11.97 4.85
N LEU A 360 7.96 -12.97 4.42
CA LEU A 360 7.76 -14.22 5.18
C LEU A 360 9.09 -14.94 5.48
N TYR A 361 9.97 -15.02 4.49
CA TYR A 361 11.31 -15.58 4.66
C TYR A 361 12.14 -14.80 5.68
N SER A 362 12.20 -13.47 5.57
CA SER A 362 13.00 -12.63 6.47
C SER A 362 12.52 -12.68 7.92
N MET A 363 11.20 -12.71 8.15
CA MET A 363 10.63 -12.84 9.50
C MET A 363 10.86 -14.24 10.08
N ALA A 364 10.78 -15.28 9.26
CA ALA A 364 11.01 -16.66 9.71
C ALA A 364 12.49 -16.96 9.94
N SER A 365 13.41 -16.36 9.17
CA SER A 365 14.86 -16.47 9.42
C SER A 365 15.26 -15.82 10.75
N ASP A 366 14.54 -14.77 11.15
CA ASP A 366 14.76 -14.07 12.41
C ASP A 366 13.99 -14.72 13.60
N GLY A 367 13.29 -15.84 13.35
CA GLY A 367 12.57 -16.60 14.38
C GLY A 367 11.21 -16.04 14.79
N LEU A 368 10.72 -14.97 14.15
CA LEU A 368 9.44 -14.33 14.48
C LEU A 368 8.24 -15.07 13.91
N LEU A 369 8.44 -15.88 12.86
CA LEU A 369 7.43 -16.73 12.23
C LEU A 369 7.91 -18.18 12.13
N PHE A 370 6.99 -19.09 11.83
CA PHE A 370 7.27 -20.52 11.69
C PHE A 370 8.45 -20.80 10.74
N SER A 371 9.39 -21.64 11.19
CA SER A 371 10.60 -22.00 10.44
C SER A 371 10.36 -22.67 9.08
N LEU A 372 9.13 -23.10 8.78
CA LEU A 372 8.75 -23.60 7.45
C LEU A 372 8.96 -22.54 6.36
N PHE A 373 8.77 -21.26 6.68
CA PHE A 373 8.88 -20.14 5.73
C PHE A 373 10.33 -19.72 5.43
N SER A 374 11.31 -20.18 6.21
CA SER A 374 12.73 -19.84 5.98
C SER A 374 13.44 -20.80 5.00
N LYS A 375 12.78 -21.87 4.53
CA LYS A 375 13.37 -22.83 3.60
C LYS A 375 13.41 -22.31 2.16
N ILE A 376 14.61 -22.20 1.59
CA ILE A 376 14.84 -21.80 0.19
C ILE A 376 15.01 -23.05 -0.70
N SER A 377 14.45 -23.01 -1.91
CA SER A 377 14.65 -24.03 -2.93
C SER A 377 16.00 -23.88 -3.63
N ILE A 378 16.69 -25.01 -3.83
CA ILE A 378 17.99 -25.07 -4.51
C ILE A 378 17.86 -24.74 -6.02
N LYS A 379 16.73 -25.06 -6.65
CA LYS A 379 16.55 -24.86 -8.11
C LYS A 379 16.15 -23.43 -8.48
N SER A 380 15.18 -22.86 -7.76
CA SER A 380 14.61 -21.55 -8.07
C SER A 380 15.26 -20.40 -7.30
N HIS A 381 16.06 -20.71 -6.26
CA HIS A 381 16.56 -19.73 -5.28
C HIS A 381 15.45 -18.86 -4.67
N THR A 382 14.24 -19.42 -4.55
CA THR A 382 13.07 -18.75 -3.95
C THR A 382 12.51 -19.55 -2.77
N PRO A 383 11.89 -18.89 -1.78
CA PRO A 383 11.21 -19.56 -0.68
C PRO A 383 9.84 -20.12 -1.16
N ILE A 384 9.84 -21.37 -1.62
CA ILE A 384 8.68 -22.02 -2.24
C ILE A 384 7.50 -22.12 -1.27
N TYR A 385 7.73 -22.54 -0.02
CA TYR A 385 6.63 -22.67 0.96
C TYR A 385 5.94 -21.33 1.24
N SER A 386 6.73 -20.26 1.39
CA SER A 386 6.21 -18.90 1.57
C SER A 386 5.41 -18.43 0.35
N THR A 387 5.82 -18.84 -0.86
CA THR A 387 5.12 -18.53 -2.10
C THR A 387 3.79 -19.29 -2.20
N LEU A 388 3.80 -20.60 -2.01
CA LEU A 388 2.61 -21.44 -2.17
C LEU A 388 1.56 -21.16 -1.09
N ILE A 389 1.97 -21.09 0.19
CA ILE A 389 1.05 -20.84 1.30
C ILE A 389 0.52 -19.41 1.25
N GLY A 390 1.39 -18.43 0.99
CA GLY A 390 0.98 -17.03 0.88
C GLY A 390 0.04 -16.78 -0.30
N GLY A 391 0.34 -17.34 -1.47
CA GLY A 391 -0.52 -17.25 -2.65
C GLY A 391 -1.85 -17.99 -2.51
N PHE A 392 -1.85 -19.16 -1.86
CA PHE A 392 -3.08 -19.88 -1.54
C PHE A 392 -3.98 -19.08 -0.58
N LEU A 393 -3.39 -18.46 0.45
CA LEU A 393 -4.14 -17.61 1.38
C LEU A 393 -4.72 -16.38 0.67
N SER A 394 -3.97 -15.78 -0.26
CA SER A 394 -4.47 -14.69 -1.11
C SER A 394 -5.62 -15.14 -2.01
N ALA A 395 -5.52 -16.32 -2.63
CA ALA A 395 -6.59 -16.89 -3.45
C ALA A 395 -7.87 -17.13 -2.62
N LEU A 396 -7.74 -17.63 -1.39
CA LEU A 396 -8.86 -17.80 -0.47
C LEU A 396 -9.51 -16.45 -0.11
N MET A 397 -8.71 -15.40 0.12
CA MET A 397 -9.26 -14.07 0.37
C MET A 397 -10.00 -13.54 -0.86
N ALA A 398 -9.48 -13.76 -2.07
CA ALA A 398 -10.14 -13.38 -3.31
C ALA A 398 -11.47 -14.12 -3.52
N LEU A 399 -11.55 -15.38 -3.10
CA LEU A 399 -12.76 -16.21 -3.23
C LEU A 399 -13.91 -15.70 -2.36
N VAL A 400 -13.62 -15.21 -1.15
CA VAL A 400 -14.60 -15.00 -0.07
C VAL A 400 -14.97 -13.54 0.16
N PHE A 401 -14.02 -12.61 -0.02
CA PHE A 401 -14.21 -11.21 0.34
C PHE A 401 -14.61 -10.32 -0.83
N ASP A 402 -15.36 -9.27 -0.52
CA ASP A 402 -15.69 -8.26 -1.50
C ASP A 402 -14.49 -7.35 -1.84
N LEU A 403 -14.46 -6.82 -3.07
CA LEU A 403 -13.40 -5.96 -3.56
C LEU A 403 -13.18 -4.73 -2.66
N LEU A 404 -14.27 -4.02 -2.28
CA LEU A 404 -14.16 -2.80 -1.48
C LEU A 404 -13.59 -3.10 -0.09
N THR A 405 -14.04 -4.19 0.53
CA THR A 405 -13.53 -4.66 1.82
C THR A 405 -12.03 -4.96 1.76
N LEU A 406 -11.55 -5.60 0.69
CA LEU A 406 -10.12 -5.87 0.49
C LEU A 406 -9.33 -4.56 0.31
N VAL A 407 -9.83 -3.62 -0.50
CA VAL A 407 -9.18 -2.32 -0.75
C VAL A 407 -9.00 -1.50 0.54
N GLU A 408 -10.03 -1.46 1.40
CA GLU A 408 -9.95 -0.78 2.69
C GLU A 408 -8.94 -1.43 3.63
N MET A 409 -8.94 -2.78 3.71
CA MET A 409 -8.01 -3.54 4.55
C MET A 409 -6.55 -3.41 4.09
N LEU A 410 -6.30 -3.31 2.78
CA LEU A 410 -4.98 -3.02 2.24
C LEU A 410 -4.47 -1.68 2.79
N SER A 411 -5.31 -0.65 2.67
CA SER A 411 -4.92 0.74 2.91
C SER A 411 -4.44 0.97 4.34
N ILE A 412 -5.11 0.43 5.35
CA ILE A 412 -4.70 0.58 6.76
C ILE A 412 -3.33 -0.06 7.04
N GLY A 413 -3.06 -1.25 6.48
CA GLY A 413 -1.79 -1.95 6.66
C GLY A 413 -0.61 -1.17 6.07
N THR A 414 -0.76 -0.71 4.83
CA THR A 414 0.25 0.09 4.13
C THR A 414 0.53 1.40 4.84
N LEU A 415 -0.51 2.13 5.28
CA LEU A 415 -0.36 3.43 5.94
C LEU A 415 0.42 3.31 7.25
N ILE A 416 0.20 2.25 8.04
CA ILE A 416 0.96 1.99 9.27
C ILE A 416 2.43 1.70 8.92
N ALA A 417 2.69 0.85 7.92
CA ALA A 417 4.05 0.54 7.48
C ALA A 417 4.80 1.79 7.01
N TYR A 418 4.15 2.65 6.20
CA TYR A 418 4.76 3.88 5.70
C TYR A 418 5.05 4.87 6.82
N THR A 419 4.16 4.96 7.80
CA THR A 419 4.37 5.81 8.99
C THR A 419 5.57 5.33 9.81
N GLN A 420 5.74 4.01 9.96
CA GLN A 420 6.90 3.44 10.66
C GLN A 420 8.22 3.67 9.91
N VAL A 421 8.23 3.56 8.58
CA VAL A 421 9.42 3.85 7.76
C VAL A 421 9.81 5.32 7.84
N ALA A 422 8.84 6.24 7.73
CA ALA A 422 9.10 7.66 7.91
C ALA A 422 9.67 7.96 9.31
N LEU A 423 9.12 7.32 10.36
CA LEU A 423 9.67 7.42 11.70
C LEU A 423 11.10 6.88 11.79
N ALA A 424 11.40 5.76 11.13
CA ALA A 424 12.73 5.17 11.10
C ALA A 424 13.76 6.08 10.42
N VAL A 425 13.42 6.77 9.32
CA VAL A 425 14.29 7.79 8.70
C VAL A 425 14.54 8.94 9.68
N LEU A 426 13.49 9.46 10.31
CA LEU A 426 13.59 10.56 11.27
C LEU A 426 14.54 10.20 12.43
N ILE A 427 14.43 8.99 12.98
CA ILE A 427 15.31 8.53 14.05
C ILE A 427 16.73 8.33 13.54
N SER A 428 16.91 7.66 12.39
CA SER A 428 18.23 7.34 11.84
C SER A 428 19.08 8.57 11.52
N ARG A 429 18.49 9.75 11.32
CA ARG A 429 19.21 10.99 10.99
C ARG A 429 19.71 11.78 12.19
N TYR A 430 19.19 11.51 13.38
CA TYR A 430 19.48 12.24 14.61
C TYR A 430 19.89 11.33 15.77
N GLU A 431 20.21 10.07 15.49
CA GLU A 431 20.77 9.14 16.47
C GLU A 431 22.26 9.43 16.67
N ILE A 432 22.71 9.66 17.90
CA ILE A 432 24.13 9.78 18.29
C ILE A 432 24.61 8.39 18.72
N LYS A 433 25.79 7.96 18.27
CA LYS A 433 26.29 6.57 18.38
C LYS A 433 26.55 6.07 19.82
N ASP A 434 26.62 6.95 20.83
CA ASP A 434 27.31 6.62 22.09
C ASP A 434 26.49 6.73 23.40
N ASP A 435 25.19 7.06 23.41
CA ASP A 435 24.41 7.10 24.68
C ASP A 435 23.02 6.45 24.55
N CYS A 436 22.66 5.67 25.58
CA CYS A 436 21.44 4.88 25.77
C CYS A 436 20.26 5.26 24.86
N THR A 437 20.17 4.51 23.75
CA THR A 437 19.30 4.73 22.59
C THR A 437 17.83 4.36 22.81
N ASP A 438 17.49 3.74 23.93
CA ASP A 438 16.13 3.24 24.21
C ASP A 438 15.12 4.37 24.36
N ASP A 439 15.49 5.49 25.00
CA ASP A 439 14.53 6.54 25.36
C ASP A 439 13.92 7.25 24.14
N LEU A 440 14.67 7.53 23.05
CA LEU A 440 14.11 8.27 21.91
C LEU A 440 13.18 7.39 21.06
N SER A 441 13.65 6.21 20.67
CA SER A 441 12.85 5.29 19.84
C SER A 441 11.59 4.86 20.59
N GLN A 442 11.71 4.50 21.88
CA GLN A 442 10.55 4.11 22.70
C GLN A 442 9.59 5.28 22.89
N ASN A 443 10.07 6.51 23.15
CA ASN A 443 9.18 7.66 23.29
C ASN A 443 8.45 8.02 21.99
N LEU A 444 9.14 8.05 20.84
CA LEU A 444 8.49 8.38 19.57
C LEU A 444 7.52 7.29 19.13
N PHE A 445 7.88 6.03 19.35
CA PHE A 445 7.00 4.90 19.10
C PHE A 445 5.77 4.92 20.03
N SER A 446 5.95 5.27 21.30
CA SER A 446 4.84 5.44 22.26
C SER A 446 3.92 6.59 21.85
N ILE A 447 4.47 7.72 21.41
CA ILE A 447 3.68 8.84 20.89
C ILE A 447 2.90 8.42 19.64
N LEU A 448 3.50 7.65 18.74
CA LEU A 448 2.82 7.12 17.56
C LEU A 448 1.66 6.18 17.94
N ILE A 449 1.86 5.29 18.91
CA ILE A 449 0.79 4.45 19.45
C ILE A 449 -0.32 5.31 20.05
N ILE A 450 0.01 6.33 20.84
CA ILE A 450 -0.97 7.25 21.42
C ILE A 450 -1.74 7.99 20.32
N LEU A 451 -1.06 8.46 19.27
CA LEU A 451 -1.71 9.10 18.13
C LEU A 451 -2.68 8.15 17.42
N ILE A 452 -2.29 6.89 17.21
CA ILE A 452 -3.15 5.86 16.61
C ILE A 452 -4.35 5.55 17.51
N LEU A 453 -4.14 5.46 18.83
CA LEU A 453 -5.23 5.26 19.80
C LEU A 453 -6.18 6.46 19.86
N LEU A 454 -5.66 7.68 19.77
CA LEU A 454 -6.48 8.90 19.67
C LEU A 454 -7.26 8.95 18.36
N CYS A 455 -6.67 8.45 17.26
CA CYS A 455 -7.41 8.26 16.00
C CYS A 455 -8.57 7.30 16.18
N LEU A 456 -8.34 6.13 16.81
CA LEU A 456 -9.40 5.16 17.13
C LEU A 456 -10.53 5.77 17.96
N ILE A 457 -10.20 6.57 18.98
CA ILE A 457 -11.20 7.25 19.83
C ILE A 457 -11.99 8.29 19.00
N SER A 458 -11.32 9.01 18.10
CA SER A 458 -11.97 10.03 17.28
C SER A 458 -12.96 9.46 16.26
N ILE A 459 -12.71 8.26 15.74
CA ILE A 459 -13.58 7.58 14.76
C ILE A 459 -14.89 7.10 15.40
N ASN A 460 -14.87 6.68 16.68
CA ASN A 460 -16.10 6.39 17.43
C ASN A 460 -17.07 7.58 17.49
N SER A 461 -16.58 8.80 17.25
CA SER A 461 -17.39 10.01 17.25
C SER A 461 -17.86 10.41 15.84
N PHE A 462 -17.35 9.78 14.78
CA PHE A 462 -17.65 10.11 13.39
C PHE A 462 -19.00 9.56 12.91
N GLU A 463 -19.45 8.41 13.42
CA GLU A 463 -20.68 7.77 12.93
C GLU A 463 -21.98 8.37 13.48
N GLN A 464 -21.93 9.28 14.46
CA GLN A 464 -23.15 9.72 15.16
C GLN A 464 -23.51 11.21 15.04
N HIS A 465 -22.58 12.14 14.75
CA HIS A 465 -22.92 13.58 14.70
C HIS A 465 -22.05 14.40 13.72
N ASP A 466 -22.69 15.10 12.77
CA ASP A 466 -22.04 16.00 11.79
C ASP A 466 -21.19 17.13 12.41
N TYR A 467 -21.46 17.51 13.66
CA TYR A 467 -20.77 18.57 14.41
C TYR A 467 -19.42 18.14 15.02
N ILE A 468 -19.06 16.86 15.00
CA ILE A 468 -17.83 16.37 15.64
C ILE A 468 -16.59 16.49 14.72
N ASN A 469 -16.81 16.69 13.42
CA ASN A 469 -15.78 16.90 12.40
C ASN A 469 -14.75 18.02 12.69
N PRO A 470 -15.14 19.26 13.08
CA PRO A 470 -14.17 20.34 13.31
C PRO A 470 -13.37 20.15 14.61
N ILE A 471 -13.98 19.60 15.66
CA ILE A 471 -13.30 19.41 16.97
C ILE A 471 -12.22 18.34 16.84
N VAL A 472 -12.54 17.21 16.20
CA VAL A 472 -11.56 16.15 15.93
C VAL A 472 -10.40 16.68 15.08
N MET A 473 -10.70 17.49 14.06
CA MET A 473 -9.66 18.10 13.23
C MET A 473 -8.77 19.07 14.03
N ILE A 474 -9.35 19.89 14.91
CA ILE A 474 -8.60 20.80 15.79
C ILE A 474 -7.70 20.01 16.75
N VAL A 475 -8.23 18.97 17.40
CA VAL A 475 -7.46 18.09 18.30
C VAL A 475 -6.33 17.41 17.54
N PHE A 476 -6.60 16.91 16.33
CA PHE A 476 -5.59 16.29 15.47
C PHE A 476 -4.47 17.27 15.11
N VAL A 477 -4.82 18.49 14.68
CA VAL A 477 -3.85 19.55 14.38
C VAL A 477 -3.03 19.93 15.62
N ALA A 478 -3.66 20.02 16.79
CA ALA A 478 -2.99 20.31 18.06
C ALA A 478 -2.00 19.20 18.47
N LEU A 479 -2.41 17.93 18.35
CA LEU A 479 -1.55 16.76 18.60
C LEU A 479 -0.40 16.68 17.60
N PHE A 480 -0.64 17.04 16.35
CA PHE A 480 0.40 17.11 15.33
C PHE A 480 1.40 18.23 15.61
N TYR A 481 0.93 19.41 16.02
CA TYR A 481 1.79 20.50 16.47
C TYR A 481 2.60 20.10 17.71
N LEU A 482 2.00 19.37 18.65
CA LEU A 482 2.70 18.80 19.80
C LEU A 482 3.77 17.79 19.39
N LEU A 483 3.49 16.91 18.43
CA LEU A 483 4.47 15.96 17.87
C LEU A 483 5.65 16.72 17.25
N ILE A 484 5.39 17.71 16.39
CA ILE A 484 6.42 18.58 15.80
C ILE A 484 7.23 19.25 16.89
N TYR A 485 6.59 19.80 17.92
CA TYR A 485 7.27 20.47 19.02
C TYR A 485 8.15 19.51 19.83
N ILE A 486 7.66 18.30 20.16
CA ILE A 486 8.43 17.27 20.88
C ILE A 486 9.62 16.82 20.04
N VAL A 487 9.39 16.53 18.75
CA VAL A 487 10.43 16.15 17.80
C VAL A 487 11.44 17.28 17.72
N TYR A 488 11.04 18.51 17.41
CA TYR A 488 11.91 19.69 17.35
C TYR A 488 12.73 19.89 18.63
N LYS A 489 12.11 19.81 19.81
CA LYS A 489 12.79 19.98 21.11
C LYS A 489 13.82 18.88 21.38
N LYS A 490 13.54 17.64 20.95
CA LYS A 490 14.48 16.52 21.08
C LYS A 490 15.56 16.54 20.01
N LEU A 491 15.24 16.98 18.79
CA LEU A 491 16.15 17.11 17.65
C LEU A 491 17.12 18.29 17.82
N SER A 492 16.65 19.43 18.34
CA SER A 492 17.47 20.63 18.59
C SER A 492 18.63 20.37 19.57
N LYS A 493 18.57 19.29 20.34
CA LYS A 493 19.62 18.86 21.27
C LYS A 493 20.61 17.86 20.66
N ARG A 494 20.39 17.40 19.42
CA ARG A 494 21.16 16.34 18.78
C ARG A 494 21.79 16.83 17.48
N LYS A 495 23.06 16.49 17.27
CA LYS A 495 23.76 16.80 16.02
C LYS A 495 23.27 15.85 14.93
N GLN A 496 23.01 16.38 13.73
CA GLN A 496 22.61 15.56 12.59
C GLN A 496 23.76 14.62 12.23
N ASN A 497 23.52 13.32 12.33
CA ASN A 497 24.47 12.30 11.92
C ASN A 497 24.27 12.08 10.42
N ILE A 498 24.89 12.93 9.62
CA ILE A 498 25.23 12.57 8.24
C ILE A 498 26.37 11.57 8.39
N SER A 499 26.04 10.28 8.46
CA SER A 499 27.07 9.24 8.50
C SER A 499 27.99 9.41 7.28
N ASP A 500 29.27 9.70 7.52
CA ASP A 500 30.37 9.72 6.54
C ASP A 500 30.66 8.34 5.92
N ASP A 501 29.71 7.40 5.95
CA ASP A 501 29.81 6.10 5.29
C ASP A 501 29.44 6.24 3.81
N ILE A 502 30.44 6.66 3.04
CA ILE A 502 30.67 6.40 1.61
C ILE A 502 29.60 7.00 0.68
N GLY A 503 29.99 7.98 -0.14
CA GLY A 503 29.14 8.85 -0.98
C GLY A 503 28.26 8.21 -2.07
N ASN A 504 27.65 7.06 -1.81
CA ASN A 504 26.83 6.27 -2.72
C ASN A 504 25.43 5.92 -2.15
N VAL A 505 25.02 6.46 -1.00
CA VAL A 505 23.69 6.21 -0.40
C VAL A 505 22.77 7.40 -0.65
N PHE A 506 21.54 7.15 -1.09
CA PHE A 506 20.55 8.20 -1.32
C PHE A 506 20.04 8.75 0.02
N LEU A 507 19.95 10.07 0.11
CA LEU A 507 19.55 10.80 1.31
C LEU A 507 18.25 11.55 1.00
N ALA A 508 17.19 11.27 1.75
CA ALA A 508 15.92 11.97 1.58
C ALA A 508 16.12 13.49 1.82
N PRO A 509 15.59 14.35 0.93
CA PRO A 509 15.73 15.79 1.07
C PRO A 509 14.88 16.33 2.22
N CYS A 510 15.23 17.52 2.72
CA CYS A 510 14.39 18.28 3.67
C CYS A 510 14.01 17.53 4.97
N VAL A 511 14.84 16.60 5.45
CA VAL A 511 14.70 16.04 6.80
C VAL A 511 14.99 17.16 7.82
N PRO A 512 14.12 17.39 8.84
CA PRO A 512 13.09 16.48 9.37
C PRO A 512 11.68 16.67 8.81
N TRP A 513 11.45 17.70 8.00
CA TRP A 513 10.12 18.08 7.52
C TRP A 513 9.47 17.02 6.63
N LEU A 514 10.25 16.40 5.73
CA LEU A 514 9.72 15.40 4.80
C LEU A 514 9.15 14.16 5.53
N PRO A 515 9.87 13.49 6.44
CA PRO A 515 9.29 12.38 7.21
C PRO A 515 8.10 12.79 8.09
N ILE A 516 8.14 13.99 8.68
CA ILE A 516 7.02 14.51 9.49
C ILE A 516 5.76 14.68 8.64
N LEU A 517 5.90 15.22 7.42
CA LEU A 517 4.79 15.41 6.50
C LEU A 517 4.24 14.07 5.99
N SER A 518 5.11 13.09 5.72
CA SER A 518 4.69 11.71 5.41
C SER A 518 3.86 11.11 6.55
N ILE A 519 4.33 11.21 7.81
CA ILE A 519 3.59 10.74 8.99
C ILE A 519 2.23 11.44 9.09
N PHE A 520 2.18 12.76 8.89
CA PHE A 520 0.94 13.53 8.91
C PHE A 520 -0.07 13.04 7.87
N CYS A 521 0.36 12.95 6.61
CA CYS A 521 -0.47 12.48 5.52
C CYS A 521 -0.99 11.07 5.82
N ASN A 522 -0.13 10.15 6.24
CA ASN A 522 -0.54 8.78 6.50
C ASN A 522 -1.57 8.69 7.64
N ILE A 523 -1.39 9.43 8.74
CA ILE A 523 -2.35 9.44 9.85
C ILE A 523 -3.67 10.10 9.43
N TYR A 524 -3.62 11.21 8.70
CA TYR A 524 -4.83 11.85 8.17
C TYR A 524 -5.64 10.89 7.28
N LEU A 525 -4.96 10.11 6.45
CA LEU A 525 -5.59 9.11 5.59
C LEU A 525 -6.21 7.96 6.40
N MET A 526 -5.54 7.51 7.45
CA MET A 526 -6.09 6.49 8.35
C MET A 526 -7.38 6.95 9.06
N LEU A 527 -7.52 8.25 9.35
CA LEU A 527 -8.73 8.84 9.94
C LEU A 527 -9.93 8.84 8.97
N LYS A 528 -9.70 8.71 7.67
CA LYS A 528 -10.76 8.65 6.65
C LYS A 528 -11.25 7.23 6.36
N LEU A 529 -10.64 6.22 6.99
CA LEU A 529 -11.08 4.83 6.87
C LEU A 529 -12.32 4.57 7.74
N SER A 530 -13.16 3.64 7.30
CA SER A 530 -14.38 3.27 8.02
C SER A 530 -14.05 2.58 9.35
N PHE A 531 -14.94 2.72 10.33
CA PHE A 531 -14.76 2.09 11.65
C PHE A 531 -14.65 0.56 11.55
N ILE A 532 -15.41 -0.05 10.62
CA ILE A 532 -15.35 -1.49 10.38
C ILE A 532 -13.97 -1.95 9.88
N THR A 533 -13.24 -1.11 9.11
CA THR A 533 -11.87 -1.40 8.69
C THR A 533 -10.94 -1.57 9.89
N TRP A 534 -11.09 -0.72 10.92
CA TRP A 534 -10.27 -0.80 12.14
C TRP A 534 -10.56 -2.05 12.97
N ILE A 535 -11.82 -2.47 13.06
CA ILE A 535 -12.17 -3.74 13.72
C ILE A 535 -11.50 -4.91 13.01
N ARG A 536 -11.58 -4.96 11.67
CA ARG A 536 -10.94 -6.02 10.87
C ARG A 536 -9.43 -6.04 11.07
N PHE A 537 -8.81 -4.86 11.08
CA PHE A 537 -7.39 -4.70 11.34
C PHE A 537 -7.01 -5.18 12.75
N LEU A 538 -7.80 -4.84 13.78
CA LEU A 538 -7.55 -5.28 15.15
C LEU A 538 -7.63 -6.80 15.29
N ILE A 539 -8.61 -7.44 14.62
CA ILE A 539 -8.70 -8.92 14.55
C ILE A 539 -7.43 -9.51 13.92
N TRP A 540 -6.96 -8.94 12.81
CA TRP A 540 -5.72 -9.37 12.17
C TRP A 540 -4.50 -9.22 13.10
N MET A 541 -4.40 -8.12 13.83
CA MET A 541 -3.32 -7.89 14.80
C MET A 541 -3.38 -8.87 15.97
N ILE A 542 -4.56 -9.24 16.47
CA ILE A 542 -4.72 -10.26 17.51
C ILE A 542 -4.13 -11.60 17.04
N VAL A 543 -4.39 -12.00 15.79
CA VAL A 543 -3.83 -13.24 15.22
C VAL A 543 -2.30 -13.15 15.18
N GLY A 544 -1.75 -12.05 14.68
CA GLY A 544 -0.30 -11.84 14.62
C GLY A 544 0.35 -11.88 15.99
N PHE A 545 -0.18 -11.12 16.96
CA PHE A 545 0.35 -11.12 18.32
C PHE A 545 0.24 -12.49 18.98
N SER A 546 -0.84 -13.24 18.74
CA SER A 546 -0.94 -14.62 19.23
C SER A 546 0.20 -15.50 18.71
N ILE A 547 0.56 -15.39 17.42
CA ILE A 547 1.70 -16.11 16.83
C ILE A 547 3.02 -15.64 17.46
N TYR A 548 3.21 -14.33 17.61
CA TYR A 548 4.43 -13.76 18.19
C TYR A 548 4.65 -14.21 19.65
N PHE A 549 3.62 -14.11 20.50
CA PHE A 549 3.72 -14.47 21.92
C PHE A 549 3.84 -15.98 22.14
N LEU A 550 3.17 -16.81 21.33
CA LEU A 550 3.20 -18.27 21.49
C LEU A 550 4.45 -18.92 20.89
N TYR A 551 4.95 -18.39 19.77
CA TYR A 551 6.05 -18.98 19.00
C TYR A 551 7.25 -18.03 18.86
N GLY A 552 7.02 -16.83 18.33
CA GLY A 552 8.08 -15.90 17.90
C GLY A 552 9.05 -15.53 19.03
N MET A 553 8.55 -15.13 20.19
CA MET A 553 9.39 -14.71 21.32
C MET A 553 10.36 -15.80 21.78
N LYS A 554 9.91 -17.06 21.87
CA LYS A 554 10.75 -18.19 22.33
C LYS A 554 11.84 -18.54 21.31
N GLN A 555 11.46 -18.55 20.04
CA GLN A 555 12.35 -18.97 18.97
C GLN A 555 13.38 -17.89 18.63
N ALA A 556 12.95 -16.63 18.64
CA ALA A 556 13.84 -15.50 18.39
C ALA A 556 14.86 -15.31 19.53
N GLU A 557 14.53 -15.64 20.78
CA GLU A 557 15.53 -15.74 21.86
C GLU A 557 16.57 -16.80 21.50
N THR A 558 16.16 -18.01 21.12
CA THR A 558 17.06 -19.13 20.79
C THR A 558 17.99 -18.87 19.60
N ILE A 559 17.50 -18.20 18.55
CA ILE A 559 18.26 -17.99 17.30
C ILE A 559 19.25 -16.81 17.42
N LEU A 560 18.88 -15.72 18.11
CA LEU A 560 19.74 -14.52 18.19
C LEU A 560 20.71 -14.53 19.39
N PHE A 561 20.41 -15.22 20.50
CA PHE A 561 21.26 -15.19 21.70
C PHE A 561 22.69 -15.71 21.47
N PRO A 562 22.96 -16.74 20.64
CA PRO A 562 24.32 -17.19 20.35
C PRO A 562 25.15 -16.24 19.48
N VAL A 563 24.53 -15.23 18.85
CA VAL A 563 25.19 -14.25 17.96
C VAL A 563 25.55 -12.95 18.71
N LEU A 564 25.04 -12.77 19.93
CA LEU A 564 25.24 -11.58 20.77
C LEU A 564 26.35 -11.74 21.83
N LEU A 565 26.85 -12.97 22.03
CA LEU A 565 28.07 -13.29 22.77
C LEU A 565 29.24 -13.42 21.78
#